data_AF-A0A422QCN9-F1
#
_entry.id   AF-A0A422QCN9-F1
#
_cell.length_a   1.000
_cell.length_b   1.000
_cell.length_c   1.000
_cell.angle_alpha   90.00
_cell.angle_beta   90.00
_cell.angle_gamma   90.00
#
_symmetry.space_group_name_H-M   'P 1'
#
loop_
_entity.id
_entity.type
_entity.pdbx_description
1 polymer ?
#
loop_
_entity_poly.entity_id
_entity_poly.type
_entity_poly.pdbx_seq_one_letter_code
_entity_poly.pdbx_strand_id
1 'polypeptide(L)'
;PYSYTLDEPRDRGLWAIAAAALGGQTRVQLLPPIGYGVELKDALRDTTLKEAGITVTTVLFSLAATPEKENHGALLDYLVKRVPRGVAVLLDESPLLERIGEQVGSERVAERHALWRQFCSFHGTSAHVVNLLQPDKHPLELGAGLALPELR
;
A
#
# COMPACT_ATOMS: atom_id res chain seq x y z
N PRO A 1 -5.34 5.17 -1.11
CA PRO A 1 -6.50 5.63 -1.90
C PRO A 1 -7.70 5.96 -1.02
N TYR A 2 -8.72 6.57 -1.59
CA TYR A 2 -10.01 6.85 -0.96
C TYR A 2 -9.87 7.72 0.29
N SER A 3 -9.54 8.99 0.03
CA SER A 3 -9.35 10.05 1.04
C SER A 3 -8.21 9.85 2.04
N TYR A 4 -7.39 8.83 1.86
CA TYR A 4 -6.15 8.68 2.64
C TYR A 4 -5.04 9.57 2.07
N THR A 5 -4.86 10.73 2.68
CA THR A 5 -3.80 11.71 2.42
C THR A 5 -2.72 11.58 3.48
N LEU A 6 -1.46 11.61 3.07
CA LEU A 6 -0.33 11.60 4.00
C LEU A 6 -0.07 13.01 4.52
N ASP A 7 0.12 13.12 5.84
CA ASP A 7 0.76 14.28 6.44
C ASP A 7 2.29 14.21 6.26
N GLU A 8 2.98 15.27 6.63
CA GLU A 8 4.43 15.37 6.46
C GLU A 8 5.22 14.26 7.20
N PRO A 9 4.88 13.86 8.45
CA PRO A 9 5.52 12.73 9.10
C PRO A 9 5.36 11.40 8.34
N ARG A 10 4.15 11.09 7.87
CA ARG A 10 3.88 9.83 7.15
C ARG A 10 4.50 9.80 5.77
N ASP A 11 4.59 10.95 5.10
CA ASP A 11 5.33 11.06 3.85
C ASP A 11 6.80 10.70 4.06
N ARG A 12 7.47 11.29 5.06
CA ARG A 12 8.85 10.91 5.43
C ARG A 12 9.00 9.43 5.77
N GLY A 13 8.03 8.86 6.50
CA GLY A 13 8.03 7.44 6.81
C GLY A 13 7.93 6.55 5.58
N LEU A 14 7.10 6.92 4.60
CA LEU A 14 7.01 6.20 3.33
C LEU A 14 8.35 6.19 2.58
N TRP A 15 9.04 7.33 2.53
CA TRP A 15 10.38 7.42 1.95
C TRP A 15 11.41 6.56 2.69
N ALA A 16 11.37 6.55 4.02
CA ALA A 16 12.26 5.72 4.83
C ALA A 16 12.06 4.22 4.58
N ILE A 17 10.79 3.76 4.53
CA ILE A 17 10.46 2.37 4.21
C ILE A 17 10.93 2.00 2.81
N ALA A 18 10.72 2.87 1.82
CA ALA A 18 11.18 2.63 0.45
C ALA A 18 12.72 2.56 0.36
N ALA A 19 13.43 3.45 1.06
CA ALA A 19 14.88 3.45 1.11
C ALA A 19 15.44 2.19 1.81
N ALA A 20 14.79 1.72 2.87
CA ALA A 20 15.17 0.49 3.55
C ALA A 20 14.94 -0.75 2.67
N ALA A 21 13.83 -0.80 1.93
CA ALA A 21 13.44 -1.97 1.16
C ALA A 21 14.07 -2.06 -0.25
N LEU A 22 14.38 -0.92 -0.88
CA LEU A 22 14.90 -0.86 -2.26
C LEU A 22 16.30 -0.20 -2.35
N GLY A 23 16.83 0.29 -1.24
CA GLY A 23 18.13 0.97 -1.15
C GLY A 23 18.02 2.50 -1.21
N GLY A 24 19.04 3.19 -0.71
CA GLY A 24 19.02 4.65 -0.50
C GLY A 24 18.99 5.53 -1.75
N GLN A 25 19.06 4.96 -2.96
CA GLN A 25 18.91 5.70 -4.23
C GLN A 25 17.51 5.54 -4.85
N THR A 26 16.58 4.93 -4.12
CA THR A 26 15.21 4.71 -4.57
C THR A 26 14.47 6.02 -4.75
N ARG A 27 13.73 6.12 -5.87
CA ARG A 27 12.79 7.21 -6.12
C ARG A 27 11.37 6.72 -5.88
N VAL A 28 10.63 7.39 -5.01
CA VAL A 28 9.22 7.14 -4.76
C VAL A 28 8.40 8.16 -5.53
N GLN A 29 7.38 7.71 -6.23
CA GLN A 29 6.37 8.58 -6.81
C GLN A 29 5.04 8.33 -6.09
N LEU A 30 4.60 9.30 -5.29
CA LEU A 30 3.29 9.25 -4.67
C LEU A 30 2.25 9.86 -5.63
N LEU A 31 1.28 9.06 -6.03
CA LEU A 31 0.15 9.52 -6.84
C LEU A 31 -0.93 10.16 -5.95
N PRO A 32 -1.72 11.11 -6.47
CA PRO A 32 -2.85 11.67 -5.74
C PRO A 32 -3.83 10.58 -5.26
N PRO A 33 -4.49 10.77 -4.10
CA PRO A 33 -5.49 9.82 -3.63
C PRO A 33 -6.68 9.79 -4.59
N ILE A 34 -7.15 8.58 -4.92
CA ILE A 34 -8.38 8.38 -5.68
C ILE A 34 -9.58 8.71 -4.79
N GLY A 35 -10.46 9.60 -5.23
CA GLY A 35 -11.69 9.94 -4.51
C GLY A 35 -12.76 8.84 -4.60
N TYR A 36 -13.67 8.80 -3.63
CA TYR A 36 -14.85 7.96 -3.71
C TYR A 36 -15.74 8.38 -4.90
N GLY A 37 -16.31 7.39 -5.60
CA GLY A 37 -17.16 7.63 -6.78
C GLY A 37 -16.43 8.05 -8.05
N VAL A 38 -15.10 8.17 -8.02
CA VAL A 38 -14.29 8.48 -9.22
C VAL A 38 -14.05 7.20 -10.02
N GLU A 39 -14.29 7.23 -11.32
CA GLU A 39 -13.98 6.10 -12.19
C GLU A 39 -12.46 5.88 -12.30
N LEU A 40 -12.02 4.64 -12.07
CA LEU A 40 -10.59 4.29 -12.03
C LEU A 40 -9.83 4.62 -13.31
N LYS A 41 -10.50 4.50 -14.46
CA LYS A 41 -9.91 4.85 -15.76
C LYS A 41 -9.58 6.35 -15.87
N ASP A 42 -10.36 7.20 -15.20
CA ASP A 42 -10.17 8.65 -15.21
C ASP A 42 -9.12 9.03 -14.16
N ALA A 43 -9.20 8.44 -12.97
CA ALA A 43 -8.23 8.65 -11.89
C ALA A 43 -6.79 8.26 -12.27
N LEU A 44 -6.63 7.22 -13.12
CA LEU A 44 -5.34 6.68 -13.52
C LEU A 44 -4.99 7.00 -14.99
N ARG A 45 -5.75 7.86 -15.66
CA ARG A 45 -5.60 8.15 -17.10
C ARG A 45 -4.18 8.56 -17.48
N ASP A 46 -3.58 9.44 -16.69
CA ASP A 46 -2.25 10.00 -16.94
C ASP A 46 -1.15 9.25 -16.19
N THR A 47 -1.48 8.10 -15.57
CA THR A 47 -0.52 7.28 -14.82
C THR A 47 0.10 6.21 -15.73
N THR A 48 1.41 6.26 -15.93
CA THR A 48 2.14 5.26 -16.71
C THR A 48 2.36 3.96 -15.92
N LEU A 49 1.35 3.10 -15.82
CA LEU A 49 1.40 1.83 -15.07
C LEU A 49 2.37 0.76 -15.64
N LYS A 50 2.96 1.00 -16.82
CA LYS A 50 3.80 0.05 -17.55
C LYS A 50 5.19 0.59 -17.88
N GLU A 51 5.63 1.66 -17.21
CA GLU A 51 6.94 2.24 -17.48
C GLU A 51 8.06 1.27 -17.10
N ALA A 52 9.02 1.06 -18.00
CA ALA A 52 10.09 0.08 -17.82
C ALA A 52 10.92 0.31 -16.54
N GLY A 53 11.06 1.58 -16.13
CA GLY A 53 11.80 2.01 -14.93
C GLY A 53 11.09 1.78 -13.59
N ILE A 54 9.82 1.33 -13.57
CA ILE A 54 9.08 1.10 -12.31
C ILE A 54 9.46 -0.28 -11.75
N THR A 55 10.31 -0.31 -10.73
CA THR A 55 10.71 -1.57 -10.06
C THR A 55 9.54 -2.22 -9.33
N VAL A 56 8.73 -1.42 -8.62
CA VAL A 56 7.63 -1.88 -7.77
C VAL A 56 6.45 -0.91 -7.91
N THR A 57 5.23 -1.44 -7.97
CA THR A 57 3.99 -0.67 -7.82
C THR A 57 3.28 -1.13 -6.55
N THR A 58 2.96 -0.16 -5.68
CA THR A 58 2.21 -0.43 -4.45
C THR A 58 0.95 0.40 -4.36
N VAL A 59 -0.07 -0.12 -3.69
CA VAL A 59 -1.25 0.63 -3.26
C VAL A 59 -1.19 0.84 -1.76
N LEU A 60 -1.31 2.08 -1.32
CA LEU A 60 -1.25 2.44 0.09
C LEU A 60 -2.65 2.63 0.69
N PHE A 61 -3.11 1.72 1.54
CA PHE A 61 -4.36 1.87 2.29
C PHE A 61 -4.10 2.13 3.77
N SER A 62 -5.05 2.78 4.44
CA SER A 62 -5.07 2.84 5.90
C SER A 62 -5.69 1.57 6.45
N LEU A 63 -5.04 0.94 7.43
CA LEU A 63 -5.59 -0.22 8.16
C LEU A 63 -6.92 0.12 8.87
N ALA A 64 -7.11 1.39 9.22
CA ALA A 64 -8.32 1.85 9.88
C ALA A 64 -9.54 1.86 8.95
N ALA A 65 -9.34 1.83 7.62
CA ALA A 65 -10.43 1.70 6.67
C ALA A 65 -11.01 0.27 6.70
N THR A 66 -12.30 0.17 6.36
CA THR A 66 -12.95 -1.11 6.13
C THR A 66 -12.77 -1.46 4.65
N PRO A 67 -12.23 -2.64 4.31
CA PRO A 67 -12.08 -3.03 2.91
C PRO A 67 -13.46 -3.21 2.27
N GLU A 68 -13.62 -2.69 1.06
CA GLU A 68 -14.89 -2.67 0.33
C GLU A 68 -14.66 -3.17 -1.09
N LYS A 69 -15.51 -4.09 -1.55
CA LYS A 69 -15.41 -4.68 -2.89
C LYS A 69 -15.51 -3.61 -3.99
N GLU A 70 -16.44 -2.67 -3.84
CA GLU A 70 -16.74 -1.65 -4.86
C GLU A 70 -15.65 -0.58 -4.98
N ASN A 71 -14.85 -0.38 -3.92
CA ASN A 71 -13.79 0.62 -3.89
C ASN A 71 -12.42 -0.07 -3.94
N HIS A 72 -11.95 -0.57 -2.80
CA HIS A 72 -10.66 -1.25 -2.65
C HIS A 72 -10.53 -2.42 -3.61
N GLY A 73 -11.55 -3.27 -3.69
CA GLY A 73 -11.52 -4.47 -4.53
C GLY A 73 -11.44 -4.13 -6.02
N ALA A 74 -12.28 -3.20 -6.46
CA ALA A 74 -12.27 -2.72 -7.84
C ALA A 74 -10.91 -2.11 -8.24
N LEU A 75 -10.27 -1.35 -7.34
CA LEU A 75 -8.93 -0.81 -7.59
C LEU A 75 -7.87 -1.92 -7.72
N LEU A 76 -7.88 -2.89 -6.81
CA LEU A 76 -6.94 -4.01 -6.86
C LEU A 76 -7.14 -4.84 -8.12
N ASP A 77 -8.38 -5.21 -8.45
CA ASP A 77 -8.73 -5.94 -9.68
C ASP A 77 -8.30 -5.18 -10.95
N TYR A 78 -8.43 -3.85 -10.92
CA TYR A 78 -8.03 -3.00 -12.05
C TYR A 78 -6.52 -3.02 -12.26
N LEU A 79 -5.74 -2.86 -11.17
CA LEU A 79 -4.29 -2.73 -11.21
C LEU A 79 -3.59 -4.07 -11.44
N VAL A 80 -4.02 -5.16 -10.77
CA VAL A 80 -3.44 -6.51 -10.94
C VAL A 80 -3.49 -6.96 -12.41
N LYS A 81 -4.54 -6.58 -13.16
CA LYS A 81 -4.67 -6.89 -14.59
C LYS A 81 -3.81 -6.02 -15.51
N ARG A 82 -3.28 -4.89 -15.02
CA ARG A 82 -2.66 -3.85 -15.86
C ARG A 82 -1.20 -3.57 -15.55
N VAL A 83 -0.74 -3.92 -14.36
CA VAL A 83 0.65 -3.75 -13.91
C VAL A 83 1.42 -5.05 -14.15
N PRO A 84 2.37 -5.10 -15.11
CA PRO A 84 3.01 -6.35 -15.54
C PRO A 84 3.81 -7.07 -14.44
N ARG A 85 4.35 -6.33 -13.47
CA ARG A 85 5.18 -6.87 -12.37
C ARG A 85 4.35 -7.21 -11.11
N GLY A 86 3.03 -7.12 -11.22
CA GLY A 86 2.12 -7.23 -10.09
C GLY A 86 2.08 -5.97 -9.23
N VAL A 87 1.23 -6.03 -8.21
CA VAL A 87 1.00 -4.93 -7.26
C VAL A 87 1.04 -5.53 -5.87
N ALA A 88 1.58 -4.78 -4.91
CA ALA A 88 1.48 -5.09 -3.49
C ALA A 88 0.67 -4.01 -2.77
N VAL A 89 0.05 -4.37 -1.66
CA VAL A 89 -0.64 -3.43 -0.79
C VAL A 89 0.26 -3.09 0.39
N LEU A 90 0.48 -1.80 0.65
CA LEU A 90 1.01 -1.30 1.91
C LEU A 90 -0.19 -0.90 2.78
N LEU A 91 -0.27 -1.48 3.97
CA LEU A 91 -1.31 -1.17 4.96
C LEU A 91 -0.69 -0.36 6.09
N ASP A 92 -0.95 0.95 6.11
CA ASP A 92 -0.50 1.80 7.21
C ASP A 92 -1.38 1.60 8.45
N GLU A 93 -0.81 0.99 9.48
CA GLU A 93 -1.46 0.78 10.77
C GLU A 93 -1.47 2.04 11.65
N SER A 94 -0.60 3.02 11.37
CA SER A 94 -0.39 4.19 12.22
C SER A 94 -1.69 4.96 12.55
N PRO A 95 -2.65 5.18 11.61
CA PRO A 95 -3.86 5.96 11.91
C PRO A 95 -4.86 5.18 12.77
N LEU A 96 -4.75 3.84 12.81
CA LEU A 96 -5.55 3.01 13.72
C LEU A 96 -4.96 3.06 15.13
N LEU A 97 -3.62 2.92 15.24
CA LEU A 97 -2.91 2.92 16.51
C LEU A 97 -3.01 4.26 17.25
N GLU A 98 -2.92 5.39 16.53
CA GLU A 98 -3.15 6.71 17.12
C GLU A 98 -4.55 6.84 17.76
N ARG A 99 -5.57 6.17 17.19
CA ARG A 99 -6.95 6.25 17.68
C ARG A 99 -7.23 5.37 18.90
N ILE A 100 -6.62 4.19 18.96
CA ILE A 100 -6.95 3.19 20.00
C ILE A 100 -5.88 3.04 21.08
N GLY A 101 -4.70 3.62 20.89
CA GLY A 101 -3.52 3.43 21.75
C GLY A 101 -2.86 2.07 21.53
N GLU A 102 -1.53 2.03 21.48
CA GLU A 102 -0.78 0.83 21.09
C GLU A 102 -1.00 -0.37 22.04
N GLN A 103 -1.16 -0.13 23.34
CA GLN A 103 -1.26 -1.19 24.34
C GLN A 103 -2.67 -1.78 24.51
N VAL A 104 -3.72 -1.06 24.12
CA VAL A 104 -5.13 -1.44 24.38
C VAL A 104 -5.75 -2.18 23.19
N GLY A 105 -5.13 -2.09 22.01
CA GLY A 105 -5.73 -2.48 20.73
C GLY A 105 -5.17 -3.72 20.03
N SER A 106 -4.26 -4.50 20.65
CA SER A 106 -3.48 -5.52 19.92
C SER A 106 -4.34 -6.59 19.22
N GLU A 107 -5.39 -7.09 19.87
CA GLU A 107 -6.28 -8.10 19.26
C GLU A 107 -7.05 -7.50 18.08
N ARG A 108 -7.61 -6.30 18.26
CA ARG A 108 -8.31 -5.56 17.20
C ARG A 108 -7.41 -5.26 16.00
N VAL A 109 -6.14 -4.93 16.22
CA VAL A 109 -5.15 -4.71 15.15
C VAL A 109 -4.87 -6.02 14.42
N ALA A 110 -4.70 -7.13 15.14
CA ALA A 110 -4.47 -8.44 14.54
C ALA A 110 -5.67 -8.90 13.68
N GLU A 111 -6.91 -8.71 14.15
CA GLU A 111 -8.12 -8.98 13.38
C GLU A 111 -8.17 -8.15 12.08
N ARG A 112 -7.84 -6.86 12.17
CA ARG A 112 -7.77 -5.98 10.99
C ARG A 112 -6.69 -6.43 10.02
N HIS A 113 -5.51 -6.83 10.50
CA HIS A 113 -4.45 -7.41 9.65
C HIS A 113 -4.94 -8.65 8.91
N ALA A 114 -5.59 -9.58 9.62
CA ALA A 114 -6.11 -10.81 9.02
C ALA A 114 -7.18 -10.52 7.96
N LEU A 115 -8.13 -9.63 8.27
CA LEU A 115 -9.19 -9.21 7.35
C LEU A 115 -8.61 -8.63 6.05
N TRP A 116 -7.67 -7.70 6.16
CA TRP A 116 -7.06 -7.07 4.98
C TRP A 116 -6.19 -8.03 4.18
N ARG A 117 -5.43 -8.92 4.84
CA ARG A 117 -4.64 -9.94 4.14
C ARG A 117 -5.53 -10.88 3.34
N GLN A 118 -6.64 -11.35 3.92
CA GLN A 118 -7.62 -12.18 3.22
C GLN A 118 -8.26 -11.42 2.04
N PHE A 119 -8.62 -10.16 2.25
CA PHE A 119 -9.20 -9.31 1.20
C PHE A 119 -8.24 -9.12 0.02
N CYS A 120 -6.99 -8.76 0.29
CA CYS A 120 -5.96 -8.58 -0.74
C CYS A 120 -5.68 -9.90 -1.49
N SER A 121 -5.57 -11.02 -0.76
CA SER A 121 -5.37 -12.34 -1.37
C SER A 121 -6.52 -12.72 -2.30
N PHE A 122 -7.77 -12.41 -1.92
CA PHE A 122 -8.94 -12.64 -2.76
C PHE A 122 -8.87 -11.86 -4.10
N HIS A 123 -8.26 -10.68 -4.08
CA HIS A 123 -8.04 -9.82 -5.26
C HIS A 123 -6.69 -10.05 -5.97
N GLY A 124 -5.97 -11.14 -5.63
CA GLY A 124 -4.76 -11.54 -6.34
C GLY A 124 -3.50 -10.71 -6.01
N THR A 125 -3.42 -10.13 -4.82
CA THR A 125 -2.27 -9.34 -4.36
C THR A 125 -1.93 -9.64 -2.89
N SER A 126 -0.70 -9.37 -2.46
CA SER A 126 -0.28 -9.48 -1.06
C SER A 126 -0.45 -8.16 -0.32
N ALA A 127 -0.67 -8.25 0.99
CA ALA A 127 -0.69 -7.10 1.89
C ALA A 127 0.50 -7.13 2.87
N HIS A 128 1.24 -6.04 2.91
CA HIS A 128 2.34 -5.79 3.81
C HIS A 128 1.94 -4.70 4.80
N VAL A 129 1.99 -5.03 6.09
CA VAL A 129 1.73 -4.06 7.15
C VAL A 129 2.95 -3.16 7.28
N VAL A 130 2.71 -1.86 7.36
CA VAL A 130 3.73 -0.84 7.61
C VAL A 130 3.23 0.12 8.67
N ASN A 131 4.15 0.81 9.31
CA ASN A 131 3.81 1.92 10.20
C ASN A 131 4.56 3.17 9.72
N LEU A 132 3.83 4.10 9.11
CA LEU A 132 4.46 5.30 8.53
C LEU A 132 4.98 6.28 9.60
N LEU A 133 4.61 6.13 10.88
CA LEU A 133 5.17 6.92 11.97
C LEU A 133 6.35 6.20 12.66
N GLN A 134 6.46 4.89 12.49
CA GLN A 134 7.54 4.04 13.00
C GLN A 134 8.03 3.09 11.88
N PRO A 135 8.79 3.60 10.89
CA PRO A 135 9.20 2.85 9.70
C PRO A 135 9.86 1.49 9.98
N ASP A 136 10.59 1.38 11.07
CA ASP A 136 11.35 0.17 11.44
C ASP A 136 10.51 -0.91 12.14
N LYS A 137 9.24 -0.61 12.48
CA LYS A 137 8.38 -1.52 13.27
C LYS A 137 8.03 -2.80 12.52
N HIS A 138 7.80 -2.69 11.21
CA HIS A 138 7.47 -3.81 10.33
C HIS A 138 8.43 -3.77 9.14
N PRO A 139 9.54 -4.53 9.17
CA PRO A 139 10.48 -4.59 8.06
C PRO A 139 9.77 -5.00 6.77
N LEU A 140 9.92 -4.20 5.72
CA LEU A 140 9.33 -4.47 4.42
C LEU A 140 10.32 -5.28 3.56
N GLU A 141 10.16 -6.59 3.56
CA GLU A 141 10.87 -7.48 2.64
C GLU A 141 10.17 -7.49 1.27
N LEU A 142 10.63 -6.63 0.36
CA LEU A 142 10.18 -6.66 -1.04
C LEU A 142 10.81 -7.89 -1.72
N GLY A 143 9.96 -8.83 -2.16
CA GLY A 143 10.39 -10.07 -2.81
C GLY A 143 9.46 -11.27 -2.60
N ALA A 144 8.56 -11.23 -1.60
CA ALA A 144 7.66 -12.34 -1.29
C ALA A 144 6.34 -12.36 -2.10
N GLY A 145 6.20 -11.52 -3.13
CA GLY A 145 4.95 -11.42 -3.92
C GLY A 145 4.95 -10.39 -5.06
N LEU A 146 6.00 -9.56 -5.15
CA LEU A 146 6.27 -8.71 -6.31
C LEU A 146 7.37 -9.36 -7.14
N ALA A 147 7.17 -9.43 -8.46
CA ALA A 147 8.23 -9.84 -9.36
C ALA A 147 9.27 -8.71 -9.44
N LEU A 148 10.22 -8.71 -8.52
CA LEU A 148 11.39 -7.85 -8.64
C LEU A 148 12.17 -8.31 -9.88
N PRO A 149 12.63 -7.38 -10.75
CA PRO A 149 13.62 -7.76 -11.75
C PRO A 149 14.82 -8.38 -11.03
N GLU A 150 15.31 -9.53 -11.51
CA GLU A 150 16.61 -10.03 -11.09
C GLU A 150 17.59 -8.87 -11.23
N LEU A 151 18.15 -8.39 -10.12
CA LEU A 151 19.24 -7.44 -10.13
C LEU A 151 20.44 -8.18 -10.73
N ARG A 152 20.57 -8.11 -12.06
CA ARG A 152 21.75 -8.58 -12.80
C ARG A 152 22.75 -7.46 -12.96
#